data_AF-A0AAW9K829-F1
#
_entry.id   AF-A0AAW9K829-F1
#
_cell.length_a   1.000
_cell.length_b   1.000
_cell.length_c   1.000
_cell.angle_alpha   90.00
_cell.angle_beta   90.00
_cell.angle_gamma   90.00
#
_symmetry.space_group_name_H-M   'P 1'
#
loop_
_entity.id
_entity.type
_entity.pdbx_description
1 polymer ?
#
loop_
_entity_poly.entity_id
_entity_poly.type
_entity_poly.pdbx_seq_one_letter_code
_entity_poly.pdbx_strand_id
1 'polypeptide(L)' 'VRGLRRADGSYIKFDENSAVIIKDDKQPRGTRIFGPVARELRDNEFNKILSLAPEVL' A
#
# COMPACT_ATOMS: atom_id res chain seq x y z
N VAL A 1 -0.77 -13.30 -8.59
CA VAL A 1 -0.27 -12.02 -8.02
C VAL A 1 1.11 -11.74 -8.58
N ARG A 2 1.31 -10.57 -9.20
CA ARG A 2 2.61 -10.14 -9.75
C ARG A 2 3.38 -9.47 -8.61
N GLY A 3 4.54 -10.01 -8.24
CA GLY A 3 5.40 -9.41 -7.22
C GLY A 3 6.17 -8.21 -7.77
N LEU A 4 6.56 -7.28 -6.88
CA LEU A 4 7.38 -6.13 -7.22
C LEU A 4 8.84 -6.44 -6.88
N ARG A 5 9.76 -6.03 -7.76
CA ARG A 5 11.21 -6.05 -7.50
C ARG A 5 11.67 -4.66 -7.08
N ARG A 6 12.33 -4.56 -5.93
CA ARG A 6 12.89 -3.32 -5.41
C ARG A 6 14.29 -3.04 -5.96
N ALA A 7 14.71 -1.79 -5.82
CA ALA A 7 16.03 -1.32 -6.24
C ALA A 7 17.18 -1.99 -5.44
N ASP A 8 16.92 -2.43 -4.22
CA ASP A 8 17.85 -3.20 -3.39
C ASP A 8 17.97 -4.68 -3.83
N GLY A 9 17.20 -5.11 -4.84
CA GLY A 9 17.19 -6.47 -5.36
C GLY A 9 16.22 -7.42 -4.63
N SER A 10 15.55 -6.96 -3.58
CA SER A 10 14.53 -7.75 -2.88
C SER A 10 13.25 -7.89 -3.70
N TYR A 11 12.52 -8.98 -3.48
CA TYR A 11 11.24 -9.25 -4.12
C TYR A 11 10.14 -9.29 -3.07
N ILE A 12 9.09 -8.50 -3.28
CA ILE A 12 7.90 -8.51 -2.44
C ILE A 12 6.72 -9.10 -3.22
N LYS A 13 6.00 -10.03 -2.60
CA LYS A 13 4.80 -10.64 -3.16
C LYS A 13 3.77 -10.79 -2.05
N PHE A 14 2.53 -10.47 -2.37
CA PHE A 14 1.38 -10.71 -1.52
C PHE A 14 0.67 -11.99 -1.97
N ASP A 15 0.04 -12.67 -1.02
CA ASP A 15 -0.73 -13.89 -1.30
C ASP A 15 -2.03 -13.57 -2.04
N GLU A 16 -2.66 -12.43 -1.70
CA GLU A 16 -3.91 -11.95 -2.28
C GLU A 16 -3.75 -10.56 -2.93
N ASN A 17 -4.61 -10.25 -3.90
CA ASN A 17 -4.74 -8.90 -4.46
C ASN A 17 -5.78 -8.11 -3.66
N SER A 18 -5.46 -6.89 -3.23
CA SER A 18 -6.37 -6.00 -2.49
C SER A 18 -6.35 -4.58 -3.05
N ALA A 19 -7.42 -3.82 -2.79
CA ALA A 19 -7.54 -2.43 -3.25
C ALA A 19 -8.18 -1.55 -2.17
N VAL A 20 -7.77 -0.28 -2.12
CA VAL A 20 -8.33 0.74 -1.21
C VAL A 20 -9.07 1.79 -2.05
N ILE A 21 -10.31 2.08 -1.67
CA ILE A 21 -11.11 3.11 -2.35
C ILE A 21 -10.63 4.49 -1.92
N ILE A 22 -10.20 5.29 -2.89
CA ILE A 22 -9.76 6.67 -2.72
C ILE A 22 -10.75 7.66 -3.35
N LYS A 23 -10.72 8.89 -2.86
CA LYS A 23 -11.35 10.05 -3.53
C LYS A 23 -10.37 10.69 -4.52
N ASP A 24 -10.85 11.63 -5.34
CA ASP A 24 -10.03 12.43 -6.24
C ASP A 24 -8.86 13.16 -5.54
N ASP A 25 -9.04 13.50 -4.25
CA ASP A 25 -8.01 14.12 -3.41
C ASP A 25 -6.96 13.12 -2.86
N LYS A 26 -6.88 11.90 -3.43
CA LYS A 26 -6.00 10.79 -2.98
C LYS A 26 -6.20 10.34 -1.53
N GLN A 27 -7.26 10.78 -0.87
CA GLN A 27 -7.60 10.37 0.50
C GLN A 27 -8.44 9.09 0.50
N PRO A 28 -8.19 8.15 1.41
CA PRO A 28 -9.03 6.96 1.54
C PRO A 28 -10.45 7.36 1.96
N ARG A 29 -11.46 6.70 1.38
CA ARG A 29 -12.85 6.84 1.85
C ARG A 29 -13.08 6.14 3.18
N GLY A 30 -12.31 5.09 3.45
CA GLY A 30 -12.35 4.33 4.70
C GLY A 30 -11.50 4.95 5.80
N THR A 31 -11.81 4.59 7.04
CA THR A 31 -11.08 5.02 8.25
C THR A 31 -10.06 4.00 8.72
N ARG A 32 -10.09 2.77 8.19
CA ARG A 32 -9.20 1.67 8.60
C ARG A 32 -8.76 0.85 7.41
N ILE A 33 -7.49 0.45 7.40
CA ILE A 33 -6.88 -0.43 6.41
C ILE A 33 -6.49 -1.73 7.10
N PHE A 34 -6.69 -2.84 6.42
CA PHE A 34 -6.36 -4.17 6.92
C PHE A 34 -5.30 -4.80 6.03
N GLY A 35 -4.41 -5.56 6.65
CA GLY A 35 -3.31 -6.22 5.97
C GLY A 35 -2.06 -5.36 5.80
N PRO A 36 -0.94 -5.99 5.42
CA PRO A 36 0.32 -5.32 5.16
C PRO A 36 0.25 -4.50 3.88
N VAL A 37 0.87 -3.32 3.90
CA VAL A 37 0.88 -2.38 2.78
C VAL A 37 2.29 -2.19 2.25
N ALA A 38 2.44 -2.08 0.95
CA ALA A 38 3.72 -1.86 0.29
C ALA A 38 4.23 -0.42 0.54
N ARG A 39 5.50 -0.26 0.93
CA ARG A 39 6.13 1.04 1.21
C ARG A 39 6.13 1.99 0.02
N GLU A 40 6.04 1.46 -1.19
CA GLU A 40 6.02 2.17 -2.48
C GLU A 40 4.82 3.12 -2.63
N LEU A 41 3.78 2.96 -1.81
CA LEU A 41 2.69 3.93 -1.73
C LEU A 41 3.15 5.31 -1.24
N ARG A 42 4.31 5.40 -0.58
CA ARG A 42 4.90 6.67 -0.13
C ARG A 42 5.31 7.54 -1.30
N ASP A 43 5.90 6.94 -2.32
CA ASP A 43 6.39 7.65 -3.51
C ASP A 43 5.23 8.19 -4.36
N ASN A 44 4.05 7.61 -4.20
CA ASN A 44 2.82 8.00 -4.89
C ASN A 44 1.93 8.95 -4.07
N GLU A 45 2.45 9.52 -2.98
CA GLU A 45 1.79 10.49 -2.09
C GLU A 45 0.58 9.94 -1.31
N PHE A 46 0.44 8.62 -1.16
CA PHE A 46 -0.63 7.99 -0.38
C PHE A 46 -0.29 7.91 1.13
N ASN A 47 0.22 9.01 1.71
CA ASN A 47 0.70 9.04 3.09
C ASN A 47 -0.38 8.66 4.12
N LYS A 48 -1.63 9.09 3.89
CA LYS A 48 -2.76 8.76 4.79
C LYS A 48 -3.04 7.25 4.85
N ILE A 49 -2.84 6.53 3.75
CA ILE A 49 -3.03 5.08 3.68
C ILE A 49 -1.93 4.40 4.52
N LEU A 50 -0.68 4.82 4.36
CA LEU A 50 0.46 4.32 5.15
C LEU A 50 0.31 4.58 6.64
N SER A 51 -0.25 5.74 7.04
CA SER A 51 -0.47 6.05 8.45
C SER A 51 -1.55 5.21 9.13
N LEU A 52 -2.54 4.73 8.36
CA LEU A 52 -3.64 3.91 8.87
C LEU A 52 -3.37 2.40 8.75
N ALA A 53 -2.30 2.03 8.05
CA ALA A 53 -1.92 0.64 7.85
C ALA A 53 -1.28 0.05 9.13
N PRO A 54 -1.64 -1.19 9.50
CA PRO A 54 -1.05 -1.86 10.66
C PRO A 54 0.41 -2.25 10.45
N GLU A 55 0.81 -2.56 9.22
CA GLU A 55 2.16 -3.00 8.87
C GLU A 55 2.55 -2.51 7.48
N VAL A 56 3.81 -2.08 7.32
CA VAL A 56 4.35 -1.56 6.06
C VAL A 56 5.60 -2.35 5.67
N LEU A 57 5.51 -3.06 4.54
CA LEU A 57 6.56 -3.93 4.01
C LEU A 57 7.37 -3.25 2.91
#